data_AF-A0A1Y4UKA6-F1
#
_entry.id   AF-A0A1Y4UKA6-F1
#
_cell.length_a   1.000
_cell.length_b   1.000
_cell.length_c   1.000
_cell.angle_alpha   90.00
_cell.angle_beta   90.00
_cell.angle_gamma   90.00
#
_symmetry.space_group_name_H-M   'P 1'
#
loop_
_entity.id
_entity.type
_entity.pdbx_description
1 polymer ?
#
loop_
_entity_poly.entity_id
_entity_poly.type
_entity_poly.pdbx_seq_one_letter_code
_entity_poly.pdbx_strand_id
1 'polypeptide(L)'
;MLVDGVQVTPDNVQDWSAKRLSELKAVLETNIENNAGNCNKELLLTRIIEIEIDRQNRVNNINLSADAKKEWLVKRFTNKYGITID
;
A
#
# COMPACT_ATOMS: atom_id res chain seq x y z
N MET A 1 -4.38 -17.96 -6.10
CA MET A 1 -3.25 -18.33 -6.98
C MET A 1 -2.01 -18.46 -6.11
N LEU A 2 -1.12 -19.40 -6.40
CA LEU A 2 0.16 -19.46 -5.69
C LEU A 2 1.15 -18.54 -6.41
N VAL A 3 1.61 -17.51 -5.71
CA VAL A 3 2.67 -16.62 -6.17
C VAL A 3 3.82 -16.80 -5.18
N ASP A 4 4.96 -17.31 -5.64
CA ASP A 4 6.11 -17.58 -4.76
C ASP A 4 5.75 -18.48 -3.55
N GLY A 5 4.97 -19.54 -3.79
CA GLY A 5 4.51 -20.46 -2.74
C GLY A 5 3.42 -19.91 -1.81
N VAL A 6 3.02 -18.65 -1.98
CA VAL A 6 2.00 -17.98 -1.16
C VAL A 6 0.67 -17.94 -1.89
N GLN A 7 -0.41 -18.31 -1.22
CA GLN A 7 -1.75 -18.14 -1.77
C GLN A 7 -2.16 -16.68 -1.73
N VAL A 8 -2.25 -16.06 -2.90
CA VAL A 8 -2.77 -14.71 -3.10
C VAL A 8 -4.17 -14.80 -3.72
N THR A 9 -5.10 -14.07 -3.11
CA THR A 9 -6.52 -14.04 -3.48
C THR A 9 -7.05 -12.61 -3.34
N PRO A 10 -8.09 -12.21 -4.07
CA PRO A 10 -8.70 -10.90 -3.90
C PRO A 10 -9.04 -10.56 -2.44
N ASP A 11 -9.45 -11.56 -1.66
CA ASP A 11 -9.91 -11.38 -0.28
C ASP A 11 -8.77 -11.07 0.71
N ASN A 12 -7.57 -11.56 0.44
CA ASN A 12 -6.42 -11.39 1.35
C ASN A 12 -5.45 -10.31 0.91
N VAL A 13 -5.56 -9.75 -0.30
CA VAL A 13 -4.64 -8.72 -0.83
C VAL A 13 -4.52 -7.51 0.10
N GLN A 14 -5.60 -7.12 0.76
CA GLN A 14 -5.65 -6.01 1.72
C GLN A 14 -4.81 -6.24 3.00
N ASP A 15 -4.51 -7.49 3.34
CA ASP A 15 -3.77 -7.86 4.55
C ASP A 15 -2.25 -7.69 4.36
N TRP A 16 -1.81 -7.52 3.12
CA TRP A 16 -0.39 -7.42 2.77
C TRP A 16 0.08 -5.98 2.73
N SER A 17 1.35 -5.78 3.08
CA SER A 17 2.00 -4.48 2.93
C SER A 17 2.19 -4.11 1.46
N ALA A 18 2.13 -2.82 1.13
CA ALA A 18 2.40 -2.29 -0.21
C ALA A 18 3.73 -2.79 -0.81
N LYS A 19 4.76 -2.99 0.04
CA LYS A 19 6.05 -3.56 -0.39
C LYS A 19 5.88 -5.00 -0.88
N ARG A 20 5.25 -5.86 -0.07
CA ARG A 20 5.05 -7.26 -0.45
C ARG A 20 4.11 -7.40 -1.64
N LEU A 21 3.09 -6.55 -1.72
CA LEU A 21 2.20 -6.45 -2.88
C LEU A 21 2.98 -6.09 -4.16
N SER A 22 3.96 -5.18 -4.07
CA SER A 22 4.82 -4.83 -5.21
C SER A 22 5.72 -5.98 -5.66
N GLU A 23 6.27 -6.75 -4.71
CA GLU A 23 7.04 -7.98 -5.01
C GLU A 23 6.16 -9.03 -5.72
N LEU A 24 4.95 -9.27 -5.20
CA LEU A 24 4.00 -10.21 -5.80
C LEU A 24 3.57 -9.78 -7.21
N LYS A 25 3.35 -8.48 -7.43
CA LYS A 25 3.08 -7.91 -8.74
C LYS A 25 4.18 -8.22 -9.74
N ALA A 26 5.45 -8.00 -9.38
CA ALA A 26 6.58 -8.27 -10.27
C ALA A 26 6.67 -9.76 -10.68
N VAL A 27 6.38 -10.67 -9.74
CA VAL A 27 6.31 -12.11 -10.05
C VAL A 27 5.18 -12.41 -11.02
N LEU A 28 4.00 -11.83 -10.83
CA LEU A 28 2.86 -12.02 -11.73
C LEU A 28 3.13 -11.46 -13.12
N GLU A 29 3.74 -10.28 -13.23
CA GLU A 29 4.14 -9.69 -14.52
C GLU A 29 5.14 -10.60 -15.25
N THR A 30 6.12 -11.15 -14.52
CA THR A 30 7.07 -12.11 -15.07
C THR A 30 6.39 -13.39 -15.56
N ASN A 31 5.39 -13.91 -14.83
CA ASN A 31 4.64 -15.09 -15.27
C ASN A 31 3.82 -14.81 -16.54
N ILE A 32 3.17 -13.64 -16.61
CA ILE A 32 2.39 -13.20 -17.78
C ILE A 32 3.31 -13.08 -19.00
N GLU A 33 4.47 -12.43 -18.86
CA GLU A 33 5.46 -12.27 -19.94
C GLU A 33 5.98 -13.62 -20.46
N ASN A 34 6.21 -14.56 -19.56
CA ASN A 34 6.67 -15.91 -19.90
C ASN A 34 5.53 -16.86 -20.32
N ASN A 35 4.29 -16.36 -20.40
CA ASN A 35 3.09 -17.14 -20.68
C ASN A 35 2.95 -18.40 -19.79
N ALA A 36 3.36 -18.25 -18.52
CA ALA A 36 3.33 -19.31 -17.53
C ALA A 36 1.99 -19.26 -16.76
N GLY A 37 1.32 -20.40 -16.62
CA GLY A 37 0.09 -20.48 -15.83
C GLY A 37 -1.14 -19.90 -16.56
N ASN A 38 -1.97 -19.14 -15.83
CA ASN A 38 -3.22 -18.58 -16.35
C ASN A 38 -3.13 -17.05 -16.42
N CYS A 39 -2.64 -16.54 -17.55
CA CYS A 39 -2.37 -15.12 -17.76
C CYS A 39 -3.59 -14.22 -17.48
N ASN A 40 -4.82 -14.68 -17.78
CA ASN A 40 -6.03 -13.90 -17.51
C ASN A 40 -6.27 -13.72 -16.01
N LYS A 41 -6.08 -14.77 -15.22
CA LYS A 41 -6.19 -14.69 -13.75
C LYS A 41 -5.07 -13.86 -13.14
N GLU A 42 -3.86 -13.99 -13.69
CA GLU A 42 -2.70 -13.21 -13.24
C GLU A 42 -2.90 -11.72 -13.52
N LEU A 43 -3.37 -11.35 -14.72
CA LEU A 43 -3.66 -9.96 -15.08
C LEU A 43 -4.70 -9.32 -14.15
N LEU A 44 -5.79 -10.04 -13.85
CA LEU A 44 -6.81 -9.59 -12.90
C LEU A 44 -6.23 -9.38 -11.51
N LEU A 45 -5.40 -10.32 -11.04
CA LEU A 45 -4.78 -10.23 -9.73
C LEU A 45 -3.78 -9.07 -9.64
N THR A 46 -2.96 -8.89 -10.67
CA THR A 46 -2.07 -7.73 -10.82
C THR A 46 -2.84 -6.43 -10.70
N ARG A 47 -4.00 -6.31 -11.37
CA ARG A 47 -4.81 -5.09 -11.29
C ARG A 47 -5.38 -4.84 -9.90
N ILE A 48 -5.80 -5.89 -9.19
CA ILE A 48 -6.28 -5.77 -7.80
C ILE A 48 -5.14 -5.31 -6.89
N ILE A 49 -3.94 -5.88 -7.06
CA ILE A 49 -2.74 -5.50 -6.31
C ILE A 49 -2.39 -4.01 -6.54
N GLU A 50 -2.44 -3.53 -7.78
CA GLU A 50 -2.20 -2.11 -8.10
C GLU A 50 -3.17 -1.18 -7.35
N ILE A 51 -4.46 -1.49 -7.39
CA ILE A 51 -5.50 -0.70 -6.72
C ILE A 51 -5.23 -0.64 -5.21
N GLU A 52 -4.82 -1.75 -4.61
CA GLU A 52 -4.54 -1.80 -3.17
C GLU A 52 -3.28 -1.02 -2.80
N ILE A 53 -2.21 -1.10 -3.59
CA ILE A 53 -1.01 -0.27 -3.40
C ILE A 53 -1.37 1.22 -3.46
N ASP A 54 -2.16 1.63 -4.45
CA ASP A 54 -2.62 3.01 -4.59
C ASP A 54 -3.47 3.46 -3.40
N ARG A 55 -4.36 2.57 -2.90
CA ARG A 55 -5.17 2.84 -1.70
C ARG A 55 -4.27 3.07 -0.48
N GLN A 56 -3.30 2.19 -0.23
CA GLN A 56 -2.38 2.31 0.90
C GLN A 56 -1.54 3.59 0.80
N ASN A 57 -1.04 3.94 -0.39
CA ASN A 57 -0.29 5.17 -0.62
C ASN A 57 -1.13 6.43 -0.34
N ARG A 58 -2.40 6.44 -0.75
CA ARG A 58 -3.32 7.54 -0.43
C ARG A 58 -3.55 7.68 1.06
N VAL A 59 -3.78 6.57 1.77
CA VAL A 59 -3.94 6.57 3.23
C VAL A 59 -2.69 7.11 3.93
N ASN A 60 -1.51 6.65 3.52
CA ASN A 60 -0.23 7.13 4.07
C ASN A 60 -0.04 8.62 3.85
N ASN A 61 -0.35 9.14 2.65
CA ASN A 61 -0.25 10.57 2.37
C ASN A 61 -1.23 11.41 3.22
N ILE A 62 -2.44 10.92 3.44
CA ILE A 62 -3.42 11.57 4.32
C ILE A 62 -2.89 11.63 5.75
N ASN A 63 -2.37 10.51 6.26
CA ASN A 63 -1.81 10.44 7.61
C ASN A 63 -0.61 11.37 7.78
N LEU A 64 0.34 11.37 6.84
CA LEU A 64 1.47 12.29 6.83
C LEU A 64 1.04 13.75 6.84
N SER A 65 0.01 14.10 6.05
CA SER A 65 -0.54 15.46 6.05
C SER A 65 -1.22 15.82 7.36
N ALA A 66 -1.92 14.87 7.99
CA ALA A 66 -2.56 15.05 9.29
C ALA A 66 -1.52 15.25 10.40
N ASP A 67 -0.46 14.44 10.40
CA ASP A 67 0.65 14.54 11.37
C ASP A 67 1.40 15.87 11.22
N ALA A 68 1.71 16.29 9.99
CA ALA A 68 2.33 17.60 9.74
C ALA A 68 1.46 18.77 10.24
N LYS A 69 0.14 18.70 10.06
CA LYS A 69 -0.81 19.70 10.60
C LYS A 69 -0.85 19.67 12.12
N LYS A 70 -0.85 18.49 12.72
CA LYS A 70 -0.80 18.32 14.18
C LYS A 70 0.46 18.96 14.75
N GLU A 71 1.63 18.65 14.21
CA GLU A 71 2.90 19.26 14.62
C GLU A 71 2.90 20.78 14.45
N TRP A 72 2.39 21.28 13.33
CA TRP A 72 2.29 22.72 13.10
C TRP A 72 1.39 23.41 14.14
N LEU A 73 0.24 22.81 14.47
CA LEU A 73 -0.65 23.33 15.52
C LEU A 73 0.05 23.34 16.87
N VAL A 74 0.69 22.23 17.28
CA VAL A 74 1.42 22.15 18.55
C VAL A 74 2.48 23.25 18.63
N LYS A 75 3.35 23.37 17.61
CA LYS A 75 4.37 24.43 17.55
C LYS A 75 3.76 25.83 17.66
N ARG A 76 2.65 26.07 16.97
CA ARG A 76 1.95 27.37 17.00
C ARG A 76 1.38 27.68 18.39
N PHE A 77 0.78 26.71 19.06
CA PHE A 77 0.22 26.87 20.40
C PHE A 77 1.33 27.08 21.44
N THR A 78 2.40 26.29 21.40
CA THR A 78 3.55 26.47 22.28
C THR A 78 4.20 27.84 22.11
N ASN A 79 4.39 28.30 20.87
CA ASN A 79 4.96 29.62 20.62
C ASN A 79 4.04 30.78 21.05
N LYS A 80 2.72 30.61 20.94
CA LYS A 80 1.75 31.68 21.25
C LYS A 80 1.41 31.77 22.74
N TYR A 81 1.42 30.64 23.45
CA TYR A 81 0.91 30.57 24.82
C TYR A 81 1.94 30.04 25.84
N GLY A 82 3.13 29.59 25.40
CA GLY A 82 4.14 29.03 26.29
C GLY A 82 3.76 27.67 26.90
N ILE A 83 2.73 27.01 26.35
CA ILE A 83 2.21 25.73 26.84
C ILE A 83 2.76 24.60 25.96
N THR A 84 3.48 23.66 26.57
CA THR A 84 3.88 22.39 25.94
C THR A 84 2.69 21.43 26.06
N ILE A 85 2.26 20.85 24.94
CA ILE A 85 1.21 19.82 24.91
C ILE A 85 1.93 18.48 24.73
N ASP A 86 2.03 17.69 25.81
CA ASP A 86 2.53 16.31 25.81
C ASP A 86 1.50 15.33 25.25
#